data_AF-A0A970WJ97-F1
#
_entry.id   AF-A0A970WJ97-F1
#
_cell.length_a   1.000
_cell.length_b   1.000
_cell.length_c   1.000
_cell.angle_alpha   90.00
_cell.angle_beta   90.00
_cell.angle_gamma   90.00
#
_symmetry.space_group_name_H-M   'P 1'
#
loop_
_entity.id
_entity.type
_entity.pdbx_description
1 polymer ?
#
loop_
_entity_poly.entity_id
_entity_poly.type
_entity_poly.pdbx_seq_one_letter_code
_entity_poly.pdbx_strand_id
1 'polypeptide(L)'
;MSDLAKRVYQQFSGKPLRPYDQRDLYVDLEPVRGNQHPIRRLAQTIRLSESGEPTCQVLAGHNGSGKSTELFRLKKDLEDGDPSYCVVYLQADEHLDRNDVDFPDVLLALVRQLAVDLKSHEGIDLKPGHFRIASNGSRTWSHPKSVLTHSLLARTC
;
A
#
# COMPACT_ATOMS: atom_id res chain seq x y z
N MET A 1 -6.77 40.62 -2.45
CA MET A 1 -5.73 39.56 -2.47
C MET A 1 -5.18 39.45 -3.88
N SER A 2 -3.86 39.39 -4.05
CA SER A 2 -3.25 39.18 -5.37
C SER A 2 -3.62 37.80 -5.93
N ASP A 3 -3.66 37.66 -7.26
CA ASP A 3 -3.96 36.37 -7.90
C ASP A 3 -2.91 35.31 -7.57
N LEU A 4 -1.67 35.72 -7.32
CA LEU A 4 -0.62 34.83 -6.84
C LEU A 4 -0.96 34.23 -5.46
N ALA A 5 -1.41 35.06 -4.51
CA ALA A 5 -1.74 34.58 -3.17
C ALA A 5 -2.90 33.56 -3.19
N LYS A 6 -3.91 33.79 -4.04
CA LYS A 6 -5.01 32.82 -4.23
C LYS A 6 -4.49 31.50 -4.81
N ARG A 7 -3.65 31.55 -5.84
CA ARG A 7 -3.06 30.34 -6.45
C ARG A 7 -2.23 29.57 -5.42
N VAL A 8 -1.37 30.25 -4.67
CA VAL A 8 -0.53 29.63 -3.64
C VAL A 8 -1.40 28.97 -2.57
N TYR A 9 -2.41 29.67 -2.03
CA TYR A 9 -3.32 29.11 -1.03
C TYR A 9 -4.06 27.86 -1.53
N GLN A 10 -4.52 27.87 -2.79
CA GLN A 10 -5.23 26.74 -3.40
C GLN A 10 -4.35 25.49 -3.57
N GLN A 11 -3.02 25.64 -3.62
CA GLN A 11 -2.10 24.50 -3.66
C GLN A 11 -1.96 23.82 -2.29
N PHE A 12 -2.10 24.55 -1.18
CA PHE A 12 -2.05 24.00 0.17
C PHE A 12 -3.40 23.39 0.56
N SER A 13 -3.76 22.30 -0.09
CA SER A 13 -4.90 21.48 0.32
C SER A 13 -4.52 20.65 1.54
N GLY A 14 -5.42 20.51 2.53
CA GLY A 14 -5.21 19.63 3.68
C GLY A 14 -5.26 18.12 3.33
N LYS A 15 -5.20 17.78 2.04
CA LYS A 15 -5.21 16.40 1.54
C LYS A 15 -3.79 15.82 1.61
N PRO A 16 -3.66 14.49 1.71
CA PRO A 16 -2.36 13.84 1.61
C PRO A 16 -1.66 14.16 0.28
N LEU A 17 -0.34 14.33 0.30
CA LEU A 17 0.44 14.46 -0.93
C LEU A 17 0.44 13.12 -1.67
N ARG A 18 -0.02 13.11 -2.92
CA ARG A 18 -0.06 11.90 -3.76
C ARG A 18 1.35 11.55 -4.25
N PRO A 19 1.61 10.29 -4.65
CA PRO A 19 2.95 9.86 -5.09
C PRO A 19 3.57 10.71 -6.22
N TYR A 20 2.75 11.29 -7.11
CA TYR A 20 3.23 12.18 -8.17
C TYR A 20 3.74 13.52 -7.60
N ASP A 21 2.94 14.17 -6.73
CA ASP A 21 3.25 15.47 -6.13
C ASP A 21 4.40 15.41 -5.11
N GLN A 22 4.61 14.25 -4.49
CA GLN A 22 5.67 14.05 -3.50
C GLN A 22 7.08 14.26 -4.05
N ARG A 23 7.28 14.15 -5.37
CA ARG A 23 8.61 14.42 -5.97
C ARG A 23 9.04 15.88 -5.77
N ASP A 24 8.10 16.81 -5.91
CA ASP A 24 8.39 18.25 -5.94
C ASP A 24 8.04 18.95 -4.62
N LEU A 25 7.06 18.41 -3.87
CA LEU A 25 6.49 19.08 -2.70
C LEU A 25 6.81 18.42 -1.36
N TYR A 26 7.40 17.23 -1.35
CA TYR A 26 7.71 16.54 -0.09
C TYR A 26 8.91 17.19 0.62
N VAL A 27 8.76 17.42 1.92
CA VAL A 27 9.82 17.92 2.80
C VAL A 27 10.09 16.87 3.86
N ASP A 28 11.37 16.49 4.02
CA ASP A 28 11.75 15.55 5.07
C ASP A 28 11.69 16.21 6.45
N LEU A 29 10.83 15.67 7.31
CA LEU A 29 10.61 16.15 8.67
C LEU A 29 11.23 15.21 9.73
N GLU A 30 11.98 14.18 9.33
CA GLU A 30 12.68 13.29 10.28
C GLU A 30 13.55 14.02 11.31
N PRO A 31 14.35 15.04 10.94
CA PRO A 31 15.18 15.76 11.90
C PRO A 31 14.40 16.37 13.07
N VAL A 32 13.16 16.78 12.82
CA VAL A 32 12.27 17.38 13.82
C VAL A 32 11.32 16.37 14.47
N ARG A 33 11.23 15.15 13.91
CA ARG A 33 10.43 14.03 14.43
C ARG A 33 11.26 13.01 15.21
N GLY A 34 12.50 13.36 15.57
CA GLY A 34 13.37 12.52 16.38
C GLY A 34 14.04 11.38 15.61
N ASN A 35 14.16 11.49 14.29
CA ASN A 35 14.86 10.56 13.40
C ASN A 35 14.47 9.09 13.61
N GLN A 36 13.18 8.83 13.81
CA GLN A 36 12.65 7.48 14.06
C GLN A 36 12.42 6.69 12.77
N HIS A 37 12.39 7.37 11.62
CA HIS A 37 12.22 6.79 10.28
C HIS A 37 11.11 5.71 10.24
N PRO A 38 9.86 6.03 10.64
CA PRO A 38 8.81 5.02 10.77
C PRO A 38 8.55 4.30 9.45
N ILE A 39 8.59 5.00 8.31
CA ILE A 39 8.38 4.36 6.99
C ILE A 39 9.47 3.35 6.67
N ARG A 40 10.74 3.67 6.94
CA ARG A 40 11.85 2.73 6.75
C ARG A 40 11.68 1.49 7.62
N ARG A 41 11.23 1.68 8.87
CA ARG A 41 11.01 0.57 9.81
C ARG A 41 9.84 -0.32 9.38
N LEU A 42 8.73 0.27 8.95
CA LEU A 42 7.59 -0.48 8.40
C LEU A 42 8.01 -1.30 7.17
N ALA A 43 8.71 -0.67 6.21
CA ALA A 43 9.22 -1.35 5.02
C ALA A 43 10.16 -2.51 5.38
N GLN A 44 11.07 -2.30 6.33
CA GLN A 44 11.98 -3.33 6.80
C GLN A 44 11.22 -4.51 7.45
N THR A 45 10.24 -4.24 8.31
CA THR A 45 9.43 -5.31 8.93
C THR A 45 8.67 -6.12 7.88
N ILE A 46 8.09 -5.45 6.88
CA ILE A 46 7.39 -6.14 5.78
C ILE A 46 8.36 -7.07 5.03
N ARG A 47 9.52 -6.53 4.59
CA ARG A 47 10.54 -7.30 3.85
C ARG A 47 11.07 -8.50 4.65
N LEU A 48 11.33 -8.31 5.94
CA LEU A 48 11.80 -9.39 6.82
C LEU A 48 10.74 -10.48 7.06
N SER A 49 9.45 -10.14 6.96
CA SER A 49 8.34 -11.10 7.19
C SER A 49 8.00 -11.97 5.98
N GLU A 50 8.63 -11.75 4.82
CA GLU A 50 8.27 -12.42 3.55
C GLU A 50 8.27 -13.95 3.62
N SER A 51 9.20 -14.56 4.37
CA SER A 51 9.30 -16.01 4.54
C SER A 51 8.59 -16.55 5.80
N GLY A 52 8.11 -15.65 6.66
CA GLY A 52 7.60 -15.94 8.00
C GLY A 52 6.08 -15.76 8.13
N GLU A 53 5.67 -15.36 9.33
CA GLU A 53 4.27 -15.04 9.64
C GLU A 53 3.90 -13.62 9.19
N PRO A 54 2.66 -13.39 8.72
CA PRO A 54 2.20 -12.07 8.34
C PRO A 54 2.24 -11.13 9.54
N THR A 55 2.66 -9.89 9.31
CA THR A 55 2.74 -8.87 10.35
C THR A 55 1.61 -7.84 10.21
N CYS A 56 1.18 -7.28 11.33
CA CYS A 56 0.25 -6.15 11.37
C CYS A 56 0.95 -4.99 12.10
N GLN A 57 0.93 -3.81 11.49
CA GLN A 57 1.68 -2.65 11.95
C GLN A 57 0.74 -1.44 11.98
N VAL A 58 0.85 -0.63 13.03
CA VAL A 58 -0.02 0.54 13.22
C VAL A 58 0.82 1.81 13.18
N LEU A 59 0.47 2.72 12.27
CA LEU A 59 1.00 4.08 12.22
C LEU A 59 -0.02 5.06 12.82
N ALA A 60 0.24 5.54 14.03
CA ALA A 60 -0.67 6.44 14.77
C ALA A 60 -0.12 7.87 14.86
N GLY A 61 -1.02 8.85 15.06
CA GLY A 61 -0.67 10.27 15.19
C GLY A 61 -1.87 11.19 14.92
N HIS A 62 -1.73 12.49 15.17
CA HIS A 62 -2.81 13.47 15.04
C HIS A 62 -3.33 13.64 13.61
N ASN A 63 -4.59 14.07 13.43
CA ASN A 63 -5.12 14.40 12.10
C ASN A 63 -4.29 15.52 11.45
N GLY A 64 -3.95 15.36 10.17
CA GLY A 64 -3.06 16.30 9.47
C GLY A 64 -1.57 16.13 9.75
N SER A 65 -1.14 15.11 10.54
CA SER A 65 0.29 14.87 10.82
C SER A 65 1.09 14.29 9.63
N GLY A 66 0.46 14.10 8.47
CA GLY A 66 1.09 13.55 7.28
C GLY A 66 1.13 12.01 7.18
N LYS A 67 0.46 11.27 8.08
CA LYS A 67 0.46 9.78 8.04
C LYS A 67 0.13 9.20 6.67
N SER A 68 -0.94 9.66 6.03
CA SER A 68 -1.33 9.15 4.71
C SER A 68 -0.30 9.49 3.63
N THR A 69 0.35 10.66 3.72
CA THR A 69 1.49 11.03 2.85
C THR A 69 2.64 10.03 3.02
N GLU A 70 3.00 9.72 4.28
CA GLU A 70 4.05 8.76 4.60
C GLU A 70 3.68 7.33 4.14
N LEU A 71 2.42 6.92 4.27
CA LEU A 71 1.94 5.63 3.75
C LEU A 71 1.99 5.55 2.21
N PHE A 72 1.74 6.65 1.49
CA PHE A 72 1.95 6.70 0.04
C PHE A 72 3.43 6.55 -0.34
N ARG A 73 4.35 7.06 0.49
CA ARG A 73 5.80 6.84 0.30
C ARG A 73 6.15 5.38 0.54
N LEU A 74 5.62 4.76 1.58
CA LEU A 74 5.79 3.33 1.85
C LEU A 74 5.28 2.49 0.69
N LYS A 75 4.07 2.78 0.20
CA LYS A 75 3.47 2.11 -0.96
C LYS A 75 4.44 2.15 -2.14
N LYS A 76 4.92 3.33 -2.50
CA LYS A 76 5.86 3.51 -3.59
C LYS A 76 7.19 2.76 -3.37
N ASP A 77 7.78 2.84 -2.18
CA ASP A 77 9.04 2.13 -1.85
C ASP A 77 8.91 0.59 -1.94
N LEU A 78 7.72 0.06 -1.66
CA LEU A 78 7.44 -1.36 -1.80
C LEU A 78 7.15 -1.75 -3.26
N GLU A 79 6.43 -0.92 -4.01
CA GLU A 79 6.13 -1.17 -5.43
C GLU A 79 7.37 -1.06 -6.33
N ASP A 80 8.21 -0.03 -6.11
CA ASP A 80 9.42 0.25 -6.90
C ASP A 80 10.63 -0.60 -6.43
N GLY A 81 10.49 -1.38 -5.35
CA GLY A 81 11.56 -2.15 -4.73
C GLY A 81 11.90 -3.46 -5.46
N ASP A 82 12.94 -4.15 -4.96
CA ASP A 82 13.31 -5.52 -5.35
C ASP A 82 13.42 -6.40 -4.08
N PRO A 83 12.53 -7.39 -3.86
CA PRO A 83 11.41 -7.74 -4.75
C PRO A 83 10.33 -6.65 -4.79
N SER A 84 9.61 -6.57 -5.90
CA SER A 84 8.48 -5.65 -6.07
C SER A 84 7.22 -6.23 -5.40
N TYR A 85 6.55 -5.43 -4.59
CA TYR A 85 5.32 -5.83 -3.90
C TYR A 85 4.07 -5.29 -4.62
N CYS A 86 3.02 -6.10 -4.68
CA CYS A 86 1.68 -5.62 -5.01
C CYS A 86 1.04 -4.97 -3.77
N VAL A 87 0.92 -3.64 -3.76
CA VAL A 87 0.44 -2.89 -2.59
C VAL A 87 -1.00 -2.40 -2.77
N VAL A 88 -1.90 -3.01 -2.03
CA VAL A 88 -3.30 -2.59 -1.95
C VAL A 88 -3.46 -1.46 -0.95
N TYR A 89 -4.01 -0.33 -1.40
CA TYR A 89 -4.29 0.83 -0.55
C TYR A 89 -5.80 1.05 -0.44
N LEU A 90 -6.31 1.07 0.78
CA LEU A 90 -7.74 1.24 1.08
C LEU A 90 -7.95 2.47 1.97
N GLN A 91 -8.82 3.39 1.56
CA GLN A 91 -9.28 4.50 2.41
C GLN A 91 -10.59 4.09 3.10
N ALA A 92 -10.51 3.73 4.38
CA ALA A 92 -11.66 3.22 5.14
C ALA A 92 -12.90 4.14 5.04
N ASP A 93 -12.73 5.45 5.24
CA ASP A 93 -13.85 6.41 5.21
C ASP A 93 -14.53 6.54 3.81
N GLU A 94 -13.90 6.05 2.73
CA GLU A 94 -14.50 6.03 1.38
C GLU A 94 -15.30 4.75 1.10
N HIS A 95 -15.01 3.67 1.85
CA HIS A 95 -15.56 2.35 1.58
C HIS A 95 -16.46 1.80 2.70
N LEU A 96 -16.36 2.36 3.90
CA LEU A 96 -17.01 1.86 5.11
C LEU A 96 -17.76 3.00 5.79
N ASP A 97 -18.98 2.75 6.22
CA ASP A 97 -19.69 3.66 7.13
C ASP A 97 -19.11 3.48 8.53
N ARG A 98 -18.41 4.50 9.03
CA ARG A 98 -17.80 4.47 10.35
C ARG A 98 -18.82 4.21 11.47
N ASN A 99 -20.08 4.59 11.29
CA ASN A 99 -21.11 4.43 12.31
C ASN A 99 -21.78 3.05 12.30
N ASP A 100 -21.59 2.27 11.23
CA ASP A 100 -22.24 0.98 11.01
C ASP A 100 -21.33 0.08 10.17
N VAL A 101 -20.16 -0.24 10.71
CA VAL A 101 -19.18 -1.14 10.08
C VAL A 101 -19.15 -2.47 10.81
N ASP A 102 -19.40 -3.56 10.08
CA ASP A 102 -19.19 -4.91 10.58
C ASP A 102 -17.97 -5.57 9.89
N PHE A 103 -17.48 -6.66 10.48
CA PHE A 103 -16.33 -7.41 9.97
C PHE A 103 -16.47 -7.83 8.50
N PRO A 104 -17.63 -8.33 8.02
CA PRO A 104 -17.81 -8.66 6.61
C PRO A 104 -17.64 -7.47 5.66
N ASP A 105 -17.98 -6.25 6.09
CA ASP A 105 -17.87 -5.06 5.26
C ASP A 105 -16.40 -4.69 5.02
N VAL A 106 -15.58 -4.79 6.07
CA VAL A 106 -14.13 -4.58 5.97
C VAL A 106 -13.51 -5.59 5.00
N LEU A 107 -13.87 -6.87 5.13
CA LEU A 107 -13.38 -7.91 4.23
C LEU A 107 -13.80 -7.66 2.78
N LEU A 108 -15.07 -7.28 2.56
CA LEU A 108 -15.60 -7.01 1.23
C LEU A 108 -14.94 -5.78 0.61
N ALA A 109 -14.70 -4.72 1.39
CA ALA A 109 -13.97 -3.53 0.94
C ALA A 109 -12.54 -3.89 0.51
N LEU A 110 -11.84 -4.71 1.31
CA LEU A 110 -10.49 -5.20 0.96
C LEU A 110 -10.50 -6.02 -0.33
N VAL A 111 -11.42 -6.99 -0.47
CA VAL A 111 -11.52 -7.84 -1.66
C VAL A 111 -11.87 -7.01 -2.90
N ARG A 112 -12.78 -6.04 -2.78
CA ARG A 112 -13.12 -5.12 -3.88
C ARG A 112 -11.92 -4.30 -4.32
N GLN A 113 -11.20 -3.70 -3.36
CA GLN A 113 -10.03 -2.89 -3.68
C GLN A 113 -8.92 -3.74 -4.30
N LEU A 114 -8.64 -4.92 -3.75
CA LEU A 114 -7.70 -5.88 -4.32
C LEU A 114 -8.09 -6.27 -5.76
N ALA A 115 -9.38 -6.47 -6.05
CA ALA A 115 -9.86 -6.79 -7.40
C ALA A 115 -9.55 -5.67 -8.40
N VAL A 116 -9.79 -4.42 -7.98
CA VAL A 116 -9.52 -3.23 -8.80
C VAL A 116 -8.02 -3.08 -9.04
N ASP A 117 -7.21 -3.23 -7.99
CA ASP A 117 -5.76 -3.07 -8.07
C ASP A 117 -5.13 -4.17 -8.94
N LEU A 118 -5.50 -5.45 -8.74
CA LEU A 118 -5.01 -6.56 -9.57
C LEU A 118 -5.37 -6.41 -11.05
N LYS A 119 -6.58 -5.93 -11.35
CA LYS A 119 -7.01 -5.70 -12.72
C LYS A 119 -6.25 -4.54 -13.38
N SER A 120 -6.04 -3.46 -12.62
CA SER A 120 -5.44 -2.23 -13.15
C SER A 120 -3.92 -2.34 -13.30
N HIS A 121 -3.26 -3.02 -12.36
CA HIS A 121 -1.80 -3.14 -12.32
C HIS A 121 -1.30 -4.39 -13.05
N GLU A 122 -1.98 -5.53 -12.89
CA GLU A 122 -1.51 -6.84 -13.40
C GLU A 122 -2.37 -7.39 -14.55
N GLY A 123 -3.47 -6.73 -14.91
CA GLY A 123 -4.42 -7.23 -15.90
C GLY A 123 -5.18 -8.50 -15.45
N ILE A 124 -5.15 -8.81 -14.15
CA ILE A 124 -5.75 -10.02 -13.59
C ILE A 124 -7.20 -9.73 -13.19
N ASP A 125 -8.13 -10.37 -13.88
CA ASP A 125 -9.55 -10.33 -13.52
C ASP A 125 -9.85 -11.40 -12.47
N LEU A 126 -10.27 -10.99 -11.27
CA LEU A 126 -10.65 -11.92 -10.21
C LEU A 126 -11.93 -12.66 -10.59
N LYS A 127 -11.85 -13.99 -10.70
CA LYS A 127 -12.99 -14.86 -10.98
C LYS A 127 -13.39 -15.64 -9.73
N PRO A 128 -14.67 -16.07 -9.63
CA PRO A 128 -15.09 -17.01 -8.61
C PRO A 128 -14.16 -18.24 -8.59
N GLY A 129 -13.67 -18.60 -7.39
CA GLY A 129 -12.77 -19.76 -7.19
C GLY A 129 -11.27 -19.46 -7.29
N HIS A 130 -10.84 -18.21 -7.52
CA HIS A 130 -9.43 -17.81 -7.40
C HIS A 130 -8.93 -17.88 -5.95
N PHE A 131 -9.77 -17.53 -4.98
CA PHE A 131 -9.48 -17.73 -3.57
C PHE A 131 -9.83 -19.17 -3.20
N ARG A 132 -8.84 -20.06 -3.19
CA ARG A 132 -8.97 -21.40 -2.60
C ARG A 132 -8.41 -21.36 -1.19
N ILE A 133 -9.21 -21.82 -0.23
CA ILE A 133 -8.70 -22.14 1.09
C ILE A 133 -7.65 -23.23 0.90
N ALA A 134 -6.41 -22.96 1.31
CA ALA A 134 -5.35 -23.96 1.28
C ALA A 134 -5.68 -25.05 2.31
N SER A 135 -6.42 -26.06 1.89
CA SER A 135 -6.60 -27.28 2.66
C SER A 135 -5.27 -28.03 2.67
N ASN A 136 -4.60 -28.03 3.83
CA ASN A 136 -3.33 -28.68 4.18
C ASN A 136 -2.02 -28.02 3.70
N GLY A 137 -1.33 -27.38 4.65
CA GLY A 137 0.02 -27.76 5.14
C GLY A 137 1.23 -27.76 4.18
N SER A 138 1.04 -27.59 2.88
CA SER A 138 2.13 -27.54 1.90
C SER A 138 2.03 -26.24 1.13
N ARG A 139 2.90 -25.29 1.48
CA ARG A 139 3.12 -24.04 0.72
C ARG A 139 3.67 -24.41 -0.66
N THR A 140 2.78 -24.65 -1.62
CA THR A 140 3.15 -24.65 -3.04
C THR A 140 2.32 -23.59 -3.75
N TRP A 141 2.97 -22.47 -4.06
CA TRP A 141 2.42 -21.42 -4.91
C TRP A 141 2.38 -21.97 -6.35
N SER A 142 1.19 -22.33 -6.83
CA SER A 142 1.02 -22.68 -8.24
C SER A 142 0.93 -21.39 -9.05
N HIS A 143 1.93 -21.16 -9.91
CA HIS A 143 1.92 -20.02 -10.82
C HIS A 143 0.70 -20.10 -11.75
N PRO A 144 -0.07 -19.01 -11.95
CA PRO A 144 -1.10 -18.97 -12.98
C PRO A 144 -0.44 -19.14 -14.36
N LYS A 145 -0.86 -20.18 -15.09
CA LYS A 145 -0.26 -20.64 -16.36
C LYS A 145 -0.37 -19.66 -17.54
N SER A 146 -0.82 -18.42 -17.35
CA SER A 146 -1.07 -17.48 -18.44
C SER A 146 -0.06 -16.33 -18.56
N VAL A 147 1.02 -16.30 -17.78
CA VAL A 147 2.08 -15.29 -17.94
C VAL A 147 3.44 -15.99 -18.06
N LEU A 148 3.69 -16.57 -19.25
CA LEU A 148 5.04 -16.73 -19.80
C LEU A 148 5.53 -15.31 -20.13
N THR A 149 6.77 -14.86 -19.94
CA THR A 149 8.07 -15.52 -20.04
C THR A 149 9.09 -14.48 -19.56
N HIS A 150 9.88 -14.77 -18.52
CA HIS A 150 11.32 -14.51 -18.49
C HIS A 150 11.89 -15.27 -17.30
N SER A 151 12.43 -16.44 -17.63
CA SER A 151 13.24 -17.26 -16.77
C SER A 151 14.49 -16.49 -16.35
N LEU A 152 14.64 -16.20 -15.06
CA LEU A 152 15.96 -16.14 -14.45
C LEU A 152 15.97 -17.14 -13.30
N LEU A 153 16.78 -18.19 -13.47
CA LEU A 153 17.14 -19.11 -12.41
C LEU A 153 17.83 -18.34 -11.29
N ALA A 154 17.26 -18.35 -10.08
CA ALA A 154 18.04 -18.25 -8.86
C ALA A 154 17.80 -19.53 -8.07
N ARG A 155 18.72 -20.48 -8.27
CA ARG A 155 18.87 -21.68 -7.45
C ARG A 155 19.30 -21.24 -6.05
N THR A 156 18.70 -21.91 -5.08
CA THR A 156 19.21 -22.17 -3.73
C THR A 156 20.74 -22.26 -3.67
N CYS A 157 21.34 -21.42 -2.84
CA CYS A 157 22.45 -21.73 -1.94
C CYS A 157 22.13 -21.08 -0.59
#